data_AF-A0A2A5IL26-F1
#
_entry.id   AF-A0A2A5IL26-F1
#
_cell.length_a   1.000
_cell.length_b   1.000
_cell.length_c   1.000
_cell.angle_alpha   90.00
_cell.angle_beta   90.00
_cell.angle_gamma   90.00
#
_symmetry.space_group_name_H-M   'P 1'
#
loop_
_entity.id
_entity.type
_entity.pdbx_description
1 polymer ?
#
loop_
_entity_poly.entity_id
_entity_poly.type
_entity_poly.pdbx_seq_one_letter_code
_entity_poly.pdbx_strand_id
1 'polypeptide(L)'
;MIDKEGLKQFYFLGRAVDTEIGKLNFIRLKDYPEYAIHLNAIKMSKKEILRHYKKHNINGELDQLIFDLNRSSLFNIVNNILPDFSNSYHAILTKIVENQESLTKINAENFNKIRLIIMDMHCLSEETISENEEIQEFNDISKMLKSDSQSELKDIVSCVAAFNGYDYEYIGNMTIYQLYLSYYRMAEIMNYNTSILFATVSPTTKMGDWSKYVDIYKTEDHHLSNEESNSLQKMFGSQ
;
A
#
# COMPACT_ATOMS: atom_id res chain seq x y z
N MET A 1 -22.89 1.81 17.70
CA MET A 1 -22.37 1.01 16.57
C MET A 1 -21.37 1.90 15.86
N ILE A 2 -20.07 1.67 16.03
CA ILE A 2 -19.05 2.48 15.35
C ILE A 2 -19.00 1.95 13.91
N ASP A 3 -19.18 2.83 12.93
CA ASP A 3 -19.09 2.49 11.51
C ASP A 3 -17.64 2.15 11.12
N LYS A 4 -17.47 1.65 9.89
CA LYS A 4 -16.16 1.19 9.38
C LYS A 4 -15.11 2.32 9.34
N GLU A 5 -15.55 3.58 9.20
CA GLU A 5 -14.67 4.75 9.20
C GLU A 5 -14.27 5.18 10.62
N GLY A 6 -15.20 5.13 11.57
CA GLY A 6 -14.96 5.44 12.98
C GLY A 6 -13.98 4.47 13.65
N LEU A 7 -13.90 3.23 13.18
CA LEU A 7 -12.96 2.24 13.73
C LEU A 7 -11.52 2.48 13.26
N LYS A 8 -11.33 2.94 12.01
CA LYS A 8 -10.00 3.32 11.48
C LYS A 8 -9.37 4.48 12.25
N GLN A 9 -10.18 5.40 12.77
CA GLN A 9 -9.71 6.55 13.55
C GLN A 9 -8.96 6.15 14.82
N PHE A 10 -9.07 4.91 15.28
CA PHE A 10 -8.38 4.40 16.47
C PHE A 10 -7.13 3.57 16.16
N TYR A 11 -6.78 3.37 14.89
CA TYR A 11 -5.60 2.57 14.51
C TYR A 11 -4.28 3.16 15.03
N PHE A 12 -4.25 4.48 15.27
CA PHE A 12 -3.10 5.13 15.90
C PHE A 12 -2.76 4.59 17.30
N LEU A 13 -3.70 3.93 17.98
CA LEU A 13 -3.46 3.30 19.27
C LEU A 13 -2.65 1.99 19.15
N GLY A 14 -2.56 1.42 17.95
CA GLY A 14 -1.84 0.16 17.70
C GLY A 14 -2.37 -1.03 18.51
N ARG A 15 -3.65 -0.98 18.91
CA ARG A 15 -4.36 -2.04 19.64
C ARG A 15 -5.02 -3.00 18.66
N ALA A 16 -5.33 -4.21 19.10
CA ALA A 16 -6.05 -5.18 18.29
C ALA A 16 -7.41 -4.62 17.83
N VAL A 17 -7.79 -4.96 16.60
CA VAL A 17 -9.06 -4.60 15.97
C VAL A 17 -10.04 -5.74 16.15
N ASP A 18 -11.20 -5.47 16.76
CA ASP A 18 -12.29 -6.44 16.89
C ASP A 18 -12.99 -6.64 15.53
N THR A 19 -13.09 -7.90 15.11
CA THR A 19 -13.74 -8.30 13.85
C THR A 19 -14.67 -9.50 14.06
N GLU A 20 -15.42 -9.87 13.02
CA GLU A 20 -16.33 -11.03 13.05
C GLU A 20 -15.63 -12.38 13.28
N ILE A 21 -14.33 -12.47 12.95
CA ILE A 21 -13.54 -13.67 13.24
C ILE A 21 -12.84 -13.57 14.60
N GLY A 22 -12.74 -12.40 15.20
CA GLY A 22 -12.04 -12.16 16.46
C GLY A 22 -11.11 -10.96 16.38
N LYS A 23 -10.10 -10.91 17.25
CA LYS A 23 -9.16 -9.80 17.31
C LYS A 23 -8.00 -9.96 16.33
N LEU A 24 -7.72 -8.89 15.59
CA LEU A 24 -6.60 -8.77 14.65
C LEU A 24 -5.57 -7.79 15.18
N ASN A 25 -4.34 -8.26 15.35
CA ASN A 25 -3.19 -7.47 15.76
C ASN A 25 -2.48 -6.85 14.55
N PHE A 26 -1.83 -5.71 14.77
CA PHE A 26 -0.97 -5.09 13.77
C PHE A 26 0.39 -5.79 13.74
N ILE A 27 0.97 -5.91 12.54
CA ILE A 27 2.39 -6.22 12.40
C ILE A 27 3.20 -5.00 12.84
N ARG A 28 4.27 -5.22 13.62
CA ARG A 28 5.18 -4.16 14.08
C ARG A 28 6.29 -3.94 13.06
N LEU A 29 6.79 -2.71 12.94
CA LEU A 29 7.80 -2.35 11.94
C LEU A 29 9.04 -3.26 11.93
N LYS A 30 9.51 -3.69 13.10
CA LYS A 30 10.63 -4.63 13.21
C LYS A 30 10.39 -5.98 12.52
N ASP A 31 9.13 -6.40 12.40
CA ASP A 31 8.73 -7.66 11.78
C ASP A 31 8.44 -7.49 10.27
N TYR A 32 8.31 -6.26 9.75
CA TYR A 32 7.95 -6.02 8.33
C TYR A 32 8.89 -6.68 7.32
N PRO A 33 10.23 -6.74 7.50
CA PRO A 33 11.11 -7.41 6.56
C PRO A 33 10.73 -8.87 6.29
N GLU A 34 10.17 -9.56 7.30
CA GLU A 34 9.71 -10.95 7.18
C GLU A 34 8.37 -11.05 6.43
N TYR A 35 7.48 -10.07 6.61
CA TYR A 35 6.10 -10.12 6.11
C TYR A 35 5.84 -9.31 4.84
N ALA A 36 6.79 -8.51 4.35
CA ALA A 36 6.60 -7.60 3.21
C ALA A 36 6.13 -8.32 1.94
N ILE A 37 6.72 -9.47 1.61
CA ILE A 37 6.34 -10.28 0.44
C ILE A 37 4.90 -10.77 0.58
N HIS A 38 4.52 -11.21 1.78
CA HIS A 38 3.19 -11.73 2.05
C HIS A 38 2.11 -10.62 2.04
N LEU A 39 2.44 -9.44 2.56
CA LEU A 39 1.57 -8.26 2.48
C LEU A 39 1.35 -7.81 1.03
N ASN A 40 2.37 -7.90 0.17
CA ASN A 40 2.22 -7.64 -1.25
C ASN A 40 1.20 -8.61 -1.89
N ALA A 41 1.27 -9.91 -1.60
CA ALA A 41 0.28 -10.87 -2.10
C ALA A 41 -1.15 -10.54 -1.64
N ILE A 42 -1.32 -10.06 -0.41
CA ILE A 42 -2.63 -9.63 0.12
C ILE A 42 -3.16 -8.41 -0.64
N LYS A 43 -2.32 -7.43 -0.95
CA LYS A 43 -2.75 -6.20 -1.63
C LYS A 43 -3.25 -6.46 -3.06
N MET A 44 -2.75 -7.52 -3.71
CA MET A 44 -3.06 -7.76 -5.12
C MET A 44 -4.55 -8.03 -5.33
N SER A 45 -5.15 -7.32 -6.28
CA SER A 45 -6.52 -7.59 -6.72
C SER A 45 -6.57 -8.80 -7.66
N LYS A 46 -7.75 -9.41 -7.85
CA LYS A 46 -7.92 -10.46 -8.87
C LYS A 46 -7.48 -9.99 -10.27
N LYS A 47 -7.79 -8.73 -10.61
CA LYS A 47 -7.40 -8.14 -11.90
C LYS A 47 -5.88 -8.09 -12.04
N GLU A 48 -5.18 -7.77 -10.96
CA GLU A 48 -3.71 -7.66 -10.91
C GLU A 48 -3.04 -9.01 -11.08
N ILE A 49 -3.53 -10.01 -10.34
CA ILE A 49 -3.07 -11.39 -10.46
C ILE A 49 -3.23 -11.85 -11.91
N LEU A 50 -4.42 -11.70 -12.49
CA LEU A 50 -4.69 -12.09 -13.88
C LEU A 50 -3.75 -11.40 -14.87
N ARG A 51 -3.53 -10.10 -14.72
CA ARG A 51 -2.62 -9.33 -15.57
C ARG A 51 -1.20 -9.84 -15.47
N HIS A 52 -0.72 -10.10 -14.25
CA HIS A 52 0.61 -10.64 -14.01
C HIS A 52 0.82 -11.96 -14.76
N TYR A 53 -0.12 -12.90 -14.64
CA TYR A 53 -0.02 -14.19 -15.34
C TYR A 53 -0.15 -14.05 -16.86
N LYS A 54 -1.02 -13.17 -17.37
CA LYS A 54 -1.12 -12.89 -18.81
C LYS A 54 0.19 -12.35 -19.39
N LYS A 55 0.85 -11.42 -18.69
CA LYS A 55 2.12 -10.81 -19.13
C LYS A 55 3.26 -11.84 -19.24
N HIS A 56 3.25 -12.86 -18.38
CA HIS A 56 4.26 -13.93 -18.39
C HIS A 56 3.90 -15.11 -19.30
N ASN A 57 2.70 -15.11 -19.91
CA ASN A 57 2.22 -16.19 -20.77
C ASN A 57 2.67 -16.00 -22.24
N ILE A 58 3.98 -15.95 -22.47
CA ILE A 58 4.54 -15.67 -23.81
C ILE A 58 4.25 -16.81 -24.80
N ASN A 59 4.18 -18.06 -24.31
CA ASN A 59 4.06 -19.27 -25.13
C ASN A 59 2.67 -19.95 -25.06
N GLY A 60 1.70 -19.39 -24.33
CA GLY A 60 0.38 -20.00 -24.11
C GLY A 60 0.36 -21.13 -23.05
N GLU A 61 1.49 -21.45 -22.42
CA GLU A 61 1.61 -22.51 -21.40
C GLU A 61 0.72 -22.28 -20.18
N LEU A 62 0.35 -21.03 -19.90
CA LEU A 62 -0.48 -20.64 -18.76
C LEU A 62 -1.96 -20.44 -19.14
N ASP A 63 -2.37 -20.75 -20.36
CA ASP A 63 -3.75 -20.49 -20.84
C ASP A 63 -4.82 -21.14 -19.95
N GLN A 64 -4.60 -22.40 -19.56
CA GLN A 64 -5.52 -23.12 -18.68
C GLN A 64 -5.59 -22.48 -17.29
N LEU A 65 -4.43 -22.11 -16.73
CA LEU A 65 -4.37 -21.42 -15.44
C LEU A 65 -5.08 -20.07 -15.51
N ILE A 66 -4.83 -19.27 -16.55
CA ILE A 66 -5.48 -17.98 -16.77
C ILE A 66 -7.00 -18.14 -16.92
N PHE A 67 -7.45 -19.18 -17.60
CA PHE A 67 -8.86 -19.51 -17.71
C PHE A 67 -9.49 -19.82 -16.35
N ASP A 68 -8.82 -20.64 -15.53
CA ASP A 68 -9.29 -21.01 -14.18
C ASP A 68 -9.30 -19.82 -13.23
N LEU A 69 -8.28 -18.96 -13.28
CA LEU A 69 -8.21 -17.69 -12.55
C LEU A 69 -9.34 -16.75 -12.95
N ASN A 70 -9.67 -16.65 -14.24
CA ASN A 70 -10.73 -15.77 -14.72
C ASN A 70 -12.11 -16.17 -14.18
N ARG A 71 -12.38 -17.47 -14.04
CA ARG A 71 -13.67 -17.98 -13.56
C ARG A 71 -13.80 -18.02 -12.04
N SER A 72 -12.69 -17.98 -11.33
CA SER A 72 -12.66 -18.13 -9.88
C SER A 72 -12.81 -16.81 -9.13
N SER A 73 -13.36 -16.85 -7.91
CA SER A 73 -13.32 -15.71 -6.99
C SER A 73 -11.91 -15.55 -6.41
N LEU A 74 -11.56 -14.36 -5.90
CA LEU A 74 -10.26 -14.15 -5.24
C LEU A 74 -10.06 -15.14 -4.07
N PHE A 75 -11.12 -15.41 -3.31
CA PHE A 75 -11.10 -16.42 -2.25
C PHE A 75 -10.69 -17.80 -2.77
N ASN A 76 -11.27 -18.26 -3.88
CA ASN A 76 -10.93 -19.55 -4.47
C ASN A 76 -9.50 -19.56 -5.04
N ILE A 77 -9.10 -18.47 -5.69
CA ILE A 77 -7.74 -18.31 -6.24
C ILE A 77 -6.70 -18.49 -5.15
N VAL A 78 -6.86 -17.75 -4.04
CA VAL A 78 -5.91 -17.73 -2.93
C VAL A 78 -5.87 -19.07 -2.20
N ASN A 79 -7.01 -19.73 -1.98
CA ASN A 79 -7.03 -20.94 -1.16
C ASN A 79 -6.76 -22.23 -1.94
N ASN A 80 -7.12 -22.28 -3.23
CA ASN A 80 -7.18 -23.56 -3.97
C ASN A 80 -6.38 -23.58 -5.27
N ILE A 81 -6.02 -22.43 -5.85
CA ILE A 81 -5.39 -22.38 -7.19
C ILE A 81 -3.92 -21.98 -7.11
N LEU A 82 -3.58 -20.96 -6.32
CA LEU A 82 -2.22 -20.41 -6.24
C LEU A 82 -1.59 -20.70 -4.87
N PRO A 83 -0.68 -21.70 -4.77
CA PRO A 83 -0.05 -22.07 -3.50
C PRO A 83 0.71 -20.93 -2.82
N ASP A 84 1.40 -20.08 -3.59
CA ASP A 84 2.17 -18.96 -3.04
C ASP A 84 1.27 -17.90 -2.37
N PHE A 85 0.07 -17.70 -2.92
CA PHE A 85 -0.94 -16.84 -2.30
C PHE A 85 -1.50 -17.51 -1.04
N SER A 86 -1.81 -18.80 -1.10
CA SER A 86 -2.28 -19.56 0.07
C SER A 86 -1.30 -19.45 1.24
N ASN A 87 -0.01 -19.70 0.98
CA ASN A 87 1.07 -19.58 1.95
C ASN A 87 1.20 -18.16 2.50
N SER A 88 1.12 -17.14 1.64
CA SER A 88 1.23 -15.74 2.06
C SER A 88 0.07 -15.28 2.92
N TYR A 89 -1.16 -15.65 2.56
CA TYR A 89 -2.34 -15.37 3.37
C TYR A 89 -2.26 -16.11 4.70
N HIS A 90 -1.84 -17.37 4.70
CA HIS A 90 -1.67 -18.14 5.93
C HIS A 90 -0.62 -17.51 6.86
N ALA A 91 0.53 -17.09 6.34
CA ALA A 91 1.59 -16.45 7.11
C ALA A 91 1.10 -15.17 7.81
N ILE A 92 0.40 -14.30 7.07
CA ILE A 92 -0.13 -13.06 7.64
C ILE A 92 -1.25 -13.33 8.63
N LEU A 93 -2.23 -14.16 8.27
CA LEU A 93 -3.37 -14.46 9.13
C LEU A 93 -2.92 -15.10 10.45
N THR A 94 -1.95 -16.02 10.40
CA THR A 94 -1.36 -16.63 11.60
C THR A 94 -0.66 -15.59 12.46
N LYS A 95 0.05 -14.62 11.86
CA LYS A 95 0.74 -13.56 12.59
C LYS A 95 -0.21 -12.58 13.29
N ILE A 96 -1.31 -12.20 12.63
CA ILE A 96 -2.18 -11.13 13.11
C ILE A 96 -3.34 -11.63 13.95
N VAL A 97 -3.86 -12.83 13.71
CA VAL A 97 -5.03 -13.33 14.43
C VAL A 97 -4.62 -13.76 15.84
N GLU A 98 -5.28 -13.20 16.86
CA GLU A 98 -4.95 -13.48 18.27
C GLU A 98 -5.25 -14.95 18.66
N ASN A 99 -6.38 -15.49 18.19
CA ASN A 99 -6.76 -16.90 18.40
C ASN A 99 -6.77 -17.67 17.09
N GLN A 100 -5.86 -18.63 16.93
CA GLN A 100 -5.72 -19.43 15.70
C GLN A 100 -6.97 -20.24 15.35
N GLU A 101 -7.79 -20.64 16.32
CA GLU A 101 -9.06 -21.34 16.05
C GLU A 101 -10.03 -20.47 15.22
N SER A 102 -9.92 -19.15 15.35
CA SER A 102 -10.72 -18.20 14.59
C SER A 102 -10.43 -18.20 13.09
N LEU A 103 -9.30 -18.74 12.64
CA LEU A 103 -9.00 -18.85 11.21
C LEU A 103 -10.04 -19.69 10.47
N THR A 104 -10.61 -20.70 11.15
CA THR A 104 -11.67 -21.55 10.59
C THR A 104 -12.97 -20.79 10.28
N LYS A 105 -13.14 -19.58 10.83
CA LYS A 105 -14.31 -18.72 10.59
C LYS A 105 -14.19 -17.92 9.30
N ILE A 106 -13.03 -17.91 8.64
CA ILE A 106 -12.83 -17.22 7.37
C ILE A 106 -13.47 -18.05 6.25
N ASN A 107 -14.36 -17.43 5.50
CA ASN A 107 -15.10 -18.04 4.41
C ASN A 107 -15.26 -17.07 3.23
N ALA A 108 -15.87 -17.53 2.14
CA ALA A 108 -16.02 -16.74 0.92
C ALA A 108 -16.81 -15.42 1.13
N GLU A 109 -17.70 -15.36 2.13
CA GLU A 109 -18.56 -14.19 2.38
C GLU A 109 -17.82 -13.07 3.15
N ASN A 110 -16.95 -13.45 4.11
CA ASN A 110 -16.21 -12.48 4.92
C ASN A 110 -14.78 -12.20 4.43
N PHE A 111 -14.22 -13.05 3.58
CA PHE A 111 -12.83 -12.97 3.15
C PHE A 111 -12.42 -11.57 2.67
N ASN A 112 -13.19 -10.96 1.77
CA ASN A 112 -12.87 -9.63 1.26
C ASN A 112 -12.96 -8.55 2.34
N LYS A 113 -13.88 -8.67 3.31
CA LYS A 113 -13.98 -7.71 4.41
C LYS A 113 -12.76 -7.78 5.30
N ILE A 114 -12.35 -8.98 5.69
CA ILE A 114 -11.15 -9.22 6.50
C ILE A 114 -9.91 -8.74 5.74
N ARG A 115 -9.78 -9.10 4.46
CA ARG A 115 -8.67 -8.65 3.60
C ARG A 115 -8.55 -7.12 3.58
N LEU A 116 -9.66 -6.40 3.39
CA LEU A 116 -9.66 -4.94 3.39
C LEU A 116 -9.26 -4.36 4.75
N ILE A 117 -9.69 -4.96 5.86
CA ILE A 117 -9.27 -4.55 7.21
C ILE A 117 -7.75 -4.72 7.37
N ILE A 118 -7.19 -5.85 6.92
CA ILE A 118 -5.75 -6.10 6.95
C ILE A 118 -5.02 -5.03 6.14
N MET A 119 -5.48 -4.74 4.92
CA MET A 119 -4.90 -3.68 4.09
C MET A 119 -4.95 -2.31 4.77
N ASP A 120 -6.11 -1.94 5.34
CA ASP A 120 -6.30 -0.68 6.05
C ASP A 120 -5.36 -0.57 7.28
N MET A 121 -5.21 -1.65 8.05
CA MET A 121 -4.30 -1.70 9.20
C MET A 121 -2.83 -1.48 8.79
N HIS A 122 -2.47 -1.87 7.58
CA HIS A 122 -1.10 -1.83 7.07
C HIS A 122 -0.88 -0.72 6.03
N CYS A 123 -1.83 0.22 5.89
CA CYS A 123 -1.79 1.33 4.93
C CYS A 123 -1.55 0.87 3.48
N LEU A 124 -2.16 -0.24 3.08
CA LEU A 124 -2.03 -0.81 1.74
C LEU A 124 -3.21 -0.40 0.87
N SER A 125 -2.93 -0.04 -0.38
CA SER A 125 -3.92 0.22 -1.42
C SER A 125 -3.82 -0.83 -2.54
N GLU A 126 -4.96 -1.12 -3.16
CA GLU A 126 -5.00 -1.92 -4.37
C GLU A 126 -4.48 -1.12 -5.56
N GLU A 127 -3.82 -1.81 -6.49
CA GLU A 127 -3.48 -1.20 -7.77
C GLU A 127 -4.73 -1.01 -8.63
N THR A 128 -4.94 0.23 -9.09
CA THR A 128 -5.97 0.55 -10.07
C THR A 128 -5.52 0.09 -11.45
N ILE A 129 -6.14 -0.98 -11.95
CA ILE A 129 -5.85 -1.51 -13.27
C ILE A 129 -6.84 -0.94 -14.28
N SER A 130 -6.29 -0.20 -15.24
CA SER A 130 -7.02 0.31 -16.40
C SER A 130 -7.40 -0.85 -17.32
N GLU A 131 -8.59 -0.75 -17.93
CA GLU A 131 -9.05 -1.72 -18.92
C GLU A 131 -8.35 -1.55 -20.28
N ASN A 132 -7.81 -0.36 -20.54
CA ASN A 132 -7.01 -0.07 -21.73
C ASN A 132 -5.54 -0.43 -21.47
N GLU A 133 -5.01 -1.33 -22.30
CA GLU A 133 -3.64 -1.84 -22.23
C GLU A 133 -2.59 -0.76 -22.42
N GLU A 134 -2.75 0.14 -23.40
CA GLU A 134 -1.80 1.24 -23.66
C GLU A 134 -1.71 2.20 -22.46
N ILE A 135 -2.86 2.55 -21.88
CA ILE A 135 -2.91 3.41 -20.68
C ILE A 135 -2.24 2.70 -19.50
N GLN A 136 -2.44 1.40 -19.38
CA GLN A 136 -1.85 0.63 -18.30
C GLN A 136 -0.33 0.47 -18.46
N GLU A 137 0.18 0.29 -19.67
CA GLU A 137 1.62 0.30 -19.95
C GLU A 137 2.25 1.66 -19.62
N PHE A 138 1.57 2.75 -19.97
CA PHE A 138 2.00 4.10 -19.59
C PHE A 138 2.03 4.29 -18.08
N ASN A 139 1.03 3.77 -17.36
CA ASN A 139 1.00 3.79 -15.89
C ASN A 139 2.16 2.97 -15.30
N ASP A 140 2.46 1.80 -15.86
CA ASP A 140 3.60 0.97 -15.42
C ASP A 140 4.94 1.69 -15.62
N ILE A 141 5.15 2.31 -16.79
CA ILE A 141 6.37 3.09 -17.07
C ILE A 141 6.47 4.27 -16.11
N SER A 142 5.35 4.98 -15.89
CA SER A 142 5.29 6.09 -14.93
C SER A 142 5.63 5.65 -13.51
N LYS A 143 5.18 4.46 -13.08
CA LYS A 143 5.54 3.87 -11.79
C LYS A 143 7.02 3.54 -11.71
N MET A 144 7.58 2.90 -12.73
CA MET A 144 9.01 2.58 -12.76
C MET A 144 9.85 3.85 -12.62
N LEU A 145 9.51 4.91 -13.35
CA LEU A 145 10.22 6.19 -13.29
C LEU A 145 10.04 6.91 -11.93
N LYS A 146 8.86 6.81 -11.31
CA LYS A 146 8.60 7.41 -10.00
C LYS A 146 9.24 6.61 -8.84
N SER A 147 9.47 5.30 -9.01
CA SER A 147 10.06 4.45 -7.97
C SER A 147 11.49 4.86 -7.59
N ASP A 148 12.25 5.49 -8.48
CA ASP A 148 13.58 6.06 -8.20
C ASP A 148 13.53 7.36 -7.38
N SER A 149 12.33 7.96 -7.19
CA SER A 149 12.15 9.27 -6.56
C SER A 149 11.34 9.25 -5.25
N GLN A 150 10.83 8.09 -4.83
CA GLN A 150 10.07 7.96 -3.58
C GLN A 150 11.02 7.88 -2.38
N SER A 151 10.72 8.64 -1.32
CA SER A 151 11.45 8.55 -0.05
C SER A 151 11.38 7.11 0.47
N GLU A 152 12.54 6.50 0.65
CA GLU A 152 12.60 5.13 1.13
C GLU A 152 12.10 5.06 2.59
N LEU A 153 11.60 3.90 3.02
CA LEU A 153 11.13 3.70 4.41
C LEU A 153 12.18 4.15 5.45
N LYS A 154 13.47 3.98 5.14
CA LYS A 154 14.60 4.45 5.97
C LYS A 154 14.58 5.97 6.18
N ASP A 155 14.22 6.74 5.16
CA ASP A 155 14.20 8.20 5.20
C ASP A 155 13.07 8.66 6.10
N ILE A 156 11.88 8.07 5.93
CA ILE A 156 10.72 8.31 6.80
C ILE A 156 11.05 7.99 8.26
N VAL A 157 11.64 6.82 8.51
CA VAL A 157 12.05 6.39 9.86
C VAL A 157 13.09 7.35 10.45
N SER A 158 14.09 7.77 9.68
CA SER A 158 15.12 8.71 10.15
C SER A 158 14.54 10.10 10.45
N CYS A 159 13.60 10.59 9.64
CA CYS A 159 12.90 11.84 9.89
C CYS A 159 12.07 11.78 11.17
N VAL A 160 11.30 10.70 11.35
CA VAL A 160 10.47 10.51 12.57
C VAL A 160 11.35 10.40 13.81
N ALA A 161 12.49 9.70 13.73
CA ALA A 161 13.47 9.60 14.82
C ALA A 161 14.04 10.96 15.18
N ALA A 162 14.55 11.70 14.18
CA ALA A 162 15.19 13.00 14.39
C ALA A 162 14.22 14.07 14.90
N PHE A 163 13.00 14.12 14.35
CA PHE A 163 12.02 15.15 14.69
C PHE A 163 11.39 14.93 16.07
N ASN A 164 11.04 13.69 16.41
CA ASN A 164 10.37 13.38 17.68
C ASN A 164 11.33 13.00 18.81
N GLY A 165 12.63 12.79 18.50
CA GLY A 165 13.61 12.31 19.48
C GLY A 165 13.39 10.86 19.91
N TYR A 166 12.75 10.05 19.07
CA TYR A 166 12.53 8.62 19.33
C TYR A 166 13.77 7.80 18.99
N ASP A 167 14.04 6.77 19.78
CA ASP A 167 15.01 5.75 19.41
C ASP A 167 14.46 4.80 18.33
N TYR A 168 15.37 4.14 17.61
CA TYR A 168 14.96 3.21 16.55
C TYR A 168 14.28 1.95 17.10
N GLU A 169 14.52 1.59 18.36
CA GLU A 169 13.86 0.45 19.00
C GLU A 169 12.37 0.73 19.25
N TYR A 170 12.04 1.93 19.76
CA TYR A 170 10.68 2.40 19.92
C TYR A 170 9.97 2.49 18.57
N ILE A 171 10.64 3.05 17.55
CA ILE A 171 10.08 3.07 16.19
C ILE A 171 9.87 1.64 15.67
N GLY A 172 10.79 0.72 15.90
CA GLY A 172 10.63 -0.70 15.52
C GLY A 172 9.39 -1.37 16.14
N ASN A 173 8.95 -0.91 17.32
CA ASN A 173 7.74 -1.37 18.00
C ASN A 173 6.46 -0.63 17.57
N MET A 174 6.55 0.42 16.76
CA MET A 174 5.39 1.06 16.16
C MET A 174 4.75 0.18 15.09
N THR A 175 3.48 0.45 14.81
CA THR A 175 2.80 -0.01 13.59
C THR A 175 3.15 0.92 12.43
N ILE A 176 3.01 0.45 11.18
CA ILE A 176 3.20 1.32 10.01
C ILE A 176 2.27 2.53 10.04
N TYR A 177 1.05 2.34 10.54
CA TYR A 177 0.06 3.40 10.68
C TYR A 177 0.57 4.52 11.60
N GLN A 178 1.15 4.16 12.74
CA GLN A 178 1.74 5.11 13.69
C GLN A 178 2.95 5.84 13.12
N LEU A 179 3.82 5.14 12.37
CA LEU A 179 4.97 5.76 11.70
C LEU A 179 4.51 6.79 10.68
N TYR A 180 3.62 6.39 9.76
CA TYR A 180 3.11 7.30 8.76
C TYR A 180 2.37 8.48 9.40
N LEU A 181 1.51 8.25 10.39
CA LEU A 181 0.83 9.33 11.11
C LEU A 181 1.84 10.33 11.71
N SER A 182 2.91 9.83 12.33
CA SER A 182 3.96 10.69 12.91
C SER A 182 4.68 11.50 11.83
N TYR A 183 4.96 10.88 10.69
CA TYR A 183 5.57 11.53 9.54
C TYR A 183 4.68 12.62 8.95
N TYR A 184 3.39 12.36 8.70
CA TYR A 184 2.45 13.37 8.18
C TYR A 184 2.27 14.53 9.13
N ARG A 185 2.20 14.29 10.44
CA ARG A 185 2.06 15.36 11.43
C ARG A 185 3.30 16.25 11.45
N MET A 186 4.49 15.67 11.37
CA MET A 186 5.71 16.43 11.18
C MET A 186 5.66 17.25 9.88
N ALA A 187 5.25 16.64 8.76
CA ALA A 187 5.17 17.33 7.47
C ALA A 187 4.21 18.52 7.49
N GLU A 188 3.02 18.37 8.09
CA GLU A 188 2.06 19.46 8.28
C GLU A 188 2.65 20.62 9.09
N ILE A 189 3.40 20.33 10.16
CA ILE A 189 4.07 21.35 10.97
C ILE A 189 5.14 22.07 10.14
N MET A 190 5.94 21.34 9.37
CA MET A 190 6.98 21.90 8.51
C MET A 190 6.38 22.77 7.39
N ASN A 191 5.29 22.31 6.77
CA ASN A 191 4.53 23.04 5.77
C ASN A 191 3.94 24.34 6.33
N TYR A 192 3.36 24.28 7.53
CA TYR A 192 2.81 25.44 8.21
C TYR A 192 3.89 26.49 8.52
N ASN A 193 5.01 26.06 9.10
CA ASN A 193 6.15 26.93 9.41
C ASN A 193 6.73 27.57 8.15
N THR A 194 6.88 26.79 7.08
CA THR A 194 7.36 27.28 5.78
C THR A 194 6.40 28.29 5.19
N SER A 195 5.10 28.02 5.24
CA SER A 195 4.06 28.94 4.76
C SER A 195 4.08 30.27 5.50
N ILE A 196 4.25 30.26 6.83
CA ILE A 196 4.41 31.49 7.62
C ILE A 196 5.67 32.25 7.22
N LEU A 197 6.82 31.58 7.19
CA LEU A 197 8.11 32.21 6.86
C LEU A 197 8.02 32.92 5.52
N PHE A 198 7.41 32.31 4.50
CA PHE A 198 7.33 32.91 3.18
C PHE A 198 6.19 33.92 3.01
N ALA A 199 5.08 33.77 3.76
CA ALA A 199 4.08 34.82 3.84
C ALA A 199 4.65 36.15 4.35
N THR A 200 5.72 36.11 5.17
CA THR A 200 6.43 37.33 5.61
C THR A 200 7.33 37.95 4.54
N VAL A 201 7.73 37.18 3.52
CA VAL A 201 8.71 37.61 2.48
C VAL A 201 8.04 37.95 1.15
N SER A 202 7.01 37.21 0.74
CA SER A 202 6.23 37.51 -0.47
C SER A 202 4.87 36.79 -0.48
N PRO A 203 3.76 37.50 -0.74
CA PRO A 203 2.42 36.91 -0.79
C PRO A 203 2.12 36.12 -2.09
N THR A 204 3.01 36.12 -3.09
CA THR A 204 2.73 35.55 -4.43
C THR A 204 3.36 34.18 -4.70
N THR A 205 4.20 33.65 -3.79
CA THR A 205 4.90 32.38 -4.01
C THR A 205 4.08 31.19 -3.51
N LYS A 206 3.61 30.33 -4.42
CA LYS A 206 3.02 29.04 -4.07
C LYS A 206 4.13 28.04 -3.75
N MET A 207 4.23 27.68 -2.48
CA MET A 207 5.16 26.65 -1.99
C MET A 207 4.76 25.25 -2.43
N GLY A 208 5.76 24.42 -2.71
CA GLY A 208 5.58 22.97 -2.83
C GLY A 208 5.33 22.35 -1.45
N ASP A 209 4.52 21.30 -1.41
CA ASP A 209 4.27 20.52 -0.21
C ASP A 209 5.53 19.73 0.20
N TRP A 210 5.97 19.87 1.45
CA TRP A 210 7.15 19.21 2.00
C TRP A 210 7.05 17.67 1.94
N SER A 211 5.83 17.13 2.06
CA SER A 211 5.56 15.69 1.96
C SER A 211 5.03 15.25 0.59
N LYS A 212 5.20 16.05 -0.48
CA LYS A 212 4.67 15.71 -1.82
C LYS A 212 5.02 14.29 -2.31
N TYR A 213 6.13 13.73 -1.84
CA TYR A 213 6.67 12.42 -2.23
C TYR A 213 6.21 11.25 -1.36
N VAL A 214 5.50 11.52 -0.26
CA VAL A 214 5.00 10.53 0.69
C VAL A 214 3.57 10.94 1.00
N ASP A 215 2.62 10.56 0.15
CA ASP A 215 1.18 10.71 0.38
C ASP A 215 0.50 9.33 0.19
N ILE A 216 0.21 8.65 1.30
CA ILE A 216 -0.41 7.32 1.37
C ILE A 216 -1.93 7.40 1.27
N TYR A 217 -2.50 8.60 1.39
CA TYR A 217 -3.94 8.83 1.38
C TYR A 217 -4.44 9.25 -0.01
N LYS A 218 -3.55 9.77 -0.87
CA LYS A 218 -3.84 9.92 -2.30
C LYS A 218 -3.63 8.59 -3.00
N THR A 219 -4.66 8.11 -3.68
CA THR A 219 -4.49 7.20 -4.81
C THR A 219 -3.49 7.86 -5.77
N GLU A 220 -2.39 7.16 -6.09
CA GLU A 220 -1.36 7.70 -6.98
C GLU A 220 -1.99 8.12 -8.31
N ASP A 221 -2.10 9.43 -8.55
CA ASP A 221 -2.47 9.95 -9.87
C ASP A 221 -1.30 9.64 -10.83
N HIS A 222 -1.49 8.63 -11.67
CA HIS A 222 -0.51 8.22 -12.69
C HIS A 222 -0.49 9.14 -13.91
N HIS A 223 -1.24 10.25 -13.89
CA HIS A 223 -1.18 11.26 -14.93
C HIS A 223 0.15 12.04 -14.80
N LEU A 224 1.06 11.80 -15.74
CA LEU A 224 2.20 12.69 -15.99
C LEU A 224 1.67 14.07 -16.36
N SER A 225 2.31 15.12 -15.84
CA SER A 225 2.06 16.48 -16.30
C SER A 225 2.35 16.58 -17.80
N ASN A 226 1.64 17.44 -18.55
CA ASN A 226 1.94 17.73 -19.96
C ASN A 226 3.42 18.13 -20.18
N GLU A 227 4.06 18.71 -19.17
CA GLU A 227 5.48 19.07 -19.21
C GLU A 227 6.39 17.84 -19.10
N GLU A 228 6.05 16.88 -18.25
CA GLU A 228 6.78 15.62 -18.08
C GLU A 228 6.62 14.75 -19.33
N SER A 229 5.41 14.68 -19.90
CA SER A 229 5.13 14.00 -21.17
C SER A 229 5.93 14.59 -22.36
N ASN A 230 6.07 15.91 -22.41
CA ASN A 230 6.86 16.59 -23.46
C ASN A 230 8.37 16.36 -23.30
N SER A 231 8.87 16.21 -22.07
CA SER A 231 10.26 15.87 -21.81
C SER A 231 10.58 14.42 -22.24
N LEU A 232 9.65 13.49 -22.02
CA LEU A 232 9.77 12.10 -22.45
C LEU A 232 9.71 11.96 -23.98
N GLN A 233 8.83 12.68 -24.66
CA GLN A 233 8.83 12.73 -26.13
C GLN A 233 10.16 13.23 -26.72
N LYS A 234 10.85 14.15 -26.05
CA LYS A 234 12.17 14.62 -26.48
C LYS A 234 13.30 13.62 -26.21
N MET A 235 13.18 12.79 -25.17
CA MET A 235 14.18 11.76 -24.84
C MET A 235 14.03 10.48 -25.67
N PHE A 236 12.79 10.10 -26.02
CA PHE A 236 12.49 8.86 -26.74
C PHE A 236 12.08 9.07 -28.21
N GLY A 237 11.84 10.31 -28.63
CA GLY A 237 11.41 10.66 -29.99
C GLY A 237 12.52 11.06 -30.96
N SER A 238 13.80 10.84 -30.63
CA SER A 238 14.89 10.95 -31.61
C SER A 238 15.24 9.58 -32.19
N GLN A 239 14.41 9.13 -33.13
CA GLN A 239 14.83 8.34 -34.30
C GLN A 239 14.29 9.01 -35.56
#